data_AF-A0A1H7NWV1-F1
#
_entry.id   AF-A0A1H7NWV1-F1
#
_cell.length_a   1.000
_cell.length_b   1.000
_cell.length_c   1.000
_cell.angle_alpha   90.00
_cell.angle_beta   90.00
_cell.angle_gamma   90.00
#
_symmetry.space_group_name_H-M   'P 1'
#
loop_
_entity.id
_entity.type
_entity.pdbx_description
1 polymer ?
#
loop_
_entity_poly.entity_id
_entity_poly.type
_entity_poly.pdbx_seq_one_letter_code
_entity_poly.pdbx_strand_id
1 'polypeptide(L)'
;MSEISEVSTAAQRCGLVAVVGAPNAGKSTLVNALVGQKVAIVSPKAQTTRTKLMGVAIRDETQLLLVDTPGIFEPKRRFDRAMVAAAWGGAEGADVIALVVDAKGGLGPKVTEIAEALKGRSEPIYLVLNKVDLADKPKLLLHAERLNAMLPFAETFFISAQTGDGVKELKDAFAAAMPAGPWHYPEDQVSDASERALAAEVTREQLYLQLHAELPYASVVETEKFEEREDGSAEIHQQILVERVTQRAIVLGKGGARIREIGARARAELAVLLDRPVHLYLHVKVKPDWDEDRSVYRDLGLDWVD
;
A
#
# COMPACT_ATOMS: atom_id res chain seq x y z
N MET A 1 -19.48 -10.59 48.71
CA MET A 1 -18.22 -9.87 48.43
C MET A 1 -17.45 -10.68 47.39
N SER A 2 -17.56 -10.26 46.14
CA SER A 2 -16.58 -10.54 45.09
C SER A 2 -16.72 -9.35 44.15
N GLU A 3 -15.82 -8.37 44.35
CA GLU A 3 -15.71 -7.18 43.51
C GLU A 3 -15.48 -7.65 42.08
N ILE A 4 -16.49 -7.45 41.23
CA ILE A 4 -16.28 -7.43 39.79
C ILE A 4 -15.50 -6.15 39.55
N SER A 5 -14.21 -6.27 39.30
CA SER A 5 -13.39 -5.16 38.85
C SER A 5 -14.02 -4.64 37.56
N GLU A 6 -14.67 -3.48 37.62
CA GLU A 6 -14.96 -2.69 36.44
C GLU A 6 -13.62 -2.43 35.74
N VAL A 7 -13.36 -3.18 34.68
CA VAL A 7 -12.35 -2.80 33.70
C VAL A 7 -12.85 -1.48 33.17
N SER A 8 -12.25 -0.39 33.64
CA SER A 8 -12.43 0.94 33.08
C SER A 8 -12.15 0.83 31.59
N THR A 9 -13.19 0.71 30.77
CA THR A 9 -13.08 0.84 29.32
C THR A 9 -12.65 2.27 29.05
N ALA A 10 -11.34 2.49 28.96
CA ALA A 10 -10.84 3.72 28.36
C ALA A 10 -11.58 3.88 27.04
N ALA A 11 -12.08 5.10 26.79
CA ALA A 11 -12.94 5.34 25.65
C ALA A 11 -12.17 5.02 24.37
N GLN A 12 -12.45 3.85 23.79
CA GLN A 12 -11.83 3.40 22.56
C GLN A 12 -12.08 4.42 21.46
N ARG A 13 -11.10 4.55 20.57
CA ARG A 13 -11.17 5.38 19.38
C ARG A 13 -10.87 4.51 18.18
N CYS A 14 -11.56 4.76 17.08
CA CYS A 14 -11.32 4.04 15.83
C CYS A 14 -11.67 4.95 14.66
N GLY A 15 -10.81 5.01 13.65
CA GLY A 15 -11.09 5.81 12.47
C GLY A 15 -10.19 5.50 11.29
N LEU A 16 -10.53 6.10 10.15
CA LEU A 16 -9.94 5.85 8.85
C LEU A 16 -8.97 6.97 8.46
N VAL A 17 -7.74 6.59 8.12
CA VAL A 17 -6.72 7.48 7.55
C VAL A 17 -6.50 7.11 6.08
N ALA A 18 -6.86 8.01 5.18
CA ALA A 18 -6.57 7.85 3.76
C ALA A 18 -5.15 8.33 3.44
N VAL A 19 -4.26 7.44 3.01
CA VAL A 19 -2.88 7.78 2.67
C VAL A 19 -2.78 8.03 1.17
N VAL A 20 -2.73 9.31 0.78
CA VAL A 20 -2.76 9.76 -0.62
C VAL A 20 -1.46 10.44 -1.04
N GLY A 21 -1.18 10.46 -2.33
CA GLY A 21 0.02 11.11 -2.86
C GLY A 21 0.53 10.50 -4.16
N ALA A 22 1.49 11.20 -4.77
CA ALA A 22 2.06 10.78 -6.05
C ALA A 22 2.71 9.38 -5.96
N PRO A 23 2.86 8.66 -7.09
CA PRO A 23 3.66 7.44 -7.14
C PRO A 23 5.05 7.67 -6.54
N ASN A 24 5.58 6.68 -5.82
CA ASN A 24 6.88 6.72 -5.12
C ASN A 24 7.01 7.73 -3.98
N ALA A 25 5.95 8.39 -3.52
CA ALA A 25 6.01 9.25 -2.33
C ALA A 25 6.34 8.49 -1.02
N GLY A 26 6.27 7.16 -1.03
CA GLY A 26 6.55 6.29 0.11
C GLY A 26 5.32 5.98 0.98
N LYS A 27 4.12 6.00 0.39
CA LYS A 27 2.84 5.67 1.04
C LYS A 27 2.85 4.29 1.69
N SER A 28 3.11 3.23 0.92
CA SER A 28 3.18 1.86 1.42
C SER A 28 4.27 1.66 2.47
N THR A 29 5.41 2.35 2.34
CA THR A 29 6.47 2.36 3.36
C THR A 29 5.97 2.98 4.66
N LEU A 30 5.22 4.09 4.58
CA LEU A 30 4.61 4.74 5.73
C LEU A 30 3.56 3.84 6.39
N VAL A 31 2.69 3.21 5.60
CA VAL A 31 1.69 2.27 6.12
C VAL A 31 2.36 1.12 6.88
N ASN A 32 3.37 0.48 6.29
CA ASN A 32 4.14 -0.57 6.97
C ASN A 32 4.80 -0.07 8.27
N ALA A 33 5.36 1.15 8.27
CA ALA A 33 5.99 1.73 9.44
C ALA A 33 4.98 2.04 10.56
N LEU A 34 3.78 2.51 10.21
CA LEU A 34 2.70 2.78 11.17
C LEU A 34 2.10 1.49 11.75
N VAL A 35 1.95 0.45 10.93
CA VAL A 35 1.48 -0.88 11.37
C VAL A 35 2.55 -1.58 12.20
N GLY A 36 3.84 -1.38 11.89
CA GLY A 36 4.97 -2.04 12.56
C GLY A 36 5.40 -3.35 11.90
N GLN A 37 4.72 -3.77 10.84
CA GLN A 37 5.10 -4.91 10.01
C GLN A 37 4.69 -4.70 8.55
N LYS A 38 5.18 -5.57 7.67
CA LYS A 38 4.94 -5.46 6.23
C LYS A 38 3.55 -5.98 5.87
N VAL A 39 2.65 -5.05 5.55
CA VAL A 39 1.28 -5.34 5.08
C VAL A 39 1.05 -4.89 3.64
N ALA A 40 1.82 -3.91 3.16
CA ALA A 40 1.80 -3.43 1.78
C ALA A 40 3.16 -3.66 1.11
N ILE A 41 3.17 -3.94 -0.19
CA ILE A 41 4.41 -4.10 -0.94
C ILE A 41 5.10 -2.76 -1.21
N VAL A 42 6.43 -2.79 -1.31
CA VAL A 42 7.27 -1.62 -1.53
C VAL A 42 8.25 -1.91 -2.66
N SER A 43 8.33 -1.01 -3.65
CA SER A 43 9.39 -1.05 -4.65
C SER A 43 9.81 0.36 -5.07
N PRO A 44 11.04 0.55 -5.59
CA PRO A 44 11.50 1.83 -6.10
C PRO A 44 10.80 2.25 -7.41
N LYS A 45 10.12 1.31 -8.09
CA LYS A 45 9.33 1.60 -9.29
C LYS A 45 7.98 2.18 -8.92
N ALA A 46 7.48 3.08 -9.77
CA ALA A 46 6.17 3.69 -9.62
C ALA A 46 5.04 2.66 -9.70
N GLN A 47 3.81 3.06 -9.32
CA GLN A 47 2.59 2.26 -9.46
C GLN A 47 2.71 0.86 -8.84
N THR A 48 3.34 0.77 -7.67
CA THR A 48 3.43 -0.47 -6.90
C THR A 48 2.10 -0.83 -6.28
N THR A 49 1.36 0.08 -5.67
CA THR A 49 0.02 -0.22 -5.10
C THR A 49 -1.04 -0.22 -6.21
N ARG A 50 -1.75 -1.35 -6.38
CA ARG A 50 -2.83 -1.53 -7.37
C ARG A 50 -4.19 -1.85 -6.76
N THR A 51 -4.21 -2.30 -5.51
CA THR A 51 -5.40 -2.66 -4.75
C THR A 51 -5.51 -1.74 -3.54
N LYS A 52 -6.74 -1.42 -3.14
CA LYS A 52 -6.99 -0.75 -1.85
C LYS A 52 -6.64 -1.75 -0.75
N LEU A 53 -5.59 -1.46 0.01
CA LEU A 53 -5.19 -2.28 1.15
C LEU A 53 -5.42 -1.50 2.44
N MET A 54 -6.08 -2.13 3.41
CA MET A 54 -6.21 -1.58 4.75
C MET A 54 -5.12 -2.17 5.64
N GLY A 55 -4.27 -1.31 6.18
CA GLY A 55 -3.40 -1.62 7.31
C GLY A 55 -4.10 -1.25 8.61
N VAL A 56 -4.01 -2.09 9.63
CA VAL A 56 -4.55 -1.82 10.96
C VAL A 56 -3.37 -1.54 11.88
N ALA A 57 -3.34 -0.34 12.44
CA ALA A 57 -2.31 0.07 13.38
C ALA A 57 -2.94 0.47 14.71
N ILE A 58 -2.32 0.08 15.82
CA ILE A 58 -2.82 0.42 17.15
C ILE A 58 -1.87 1.42 17.79
N ARG A 59 -2.47 2.44 18.43
CA ARG A 59 -1.76 3.39 19.29
C ARG A 59 -2.56 3.61 20.57
N ASP A 60 -2.05 3.05 21.65
CA ASP A 60 -2.72 3.05 22.96
C ASP A 60 -4.16 2.51 22.79
N GLU A 61 -5.19 3.24 23.20
CA GLU A 61 -6.61 2.83 23.09
C GLU A 61 -7.25 3.16 21.72
N THR A 62 -6.44 3.49 20.72
CA THR A 62 -6.89 3.94 19.39
C THR A 62 -6.49 2.97 18.28
N GLN A 63 -7.46 2.56 17.47
CA GLN A 63 -7.25 1.80 16.24
C GLN A 63 -7.28 2.72 15.02
N LEU A 64 -6.21 2.68 14.24
CA LEU A 64 -6.04 3.43 12.99
C LEU A 64 -6.24 2.46 11.81
N LEU A 65 -7.23 2.75 10.97
CA LEU A 65 -7.47 2.04 9.72
C LEU A 65 -6.78 2.81 8.59
N LEU A 66 -5.62 2.35 8.17
CA LEU A 66 -4.77 3.01 7.18
C LEU A 66 -5.09 2.49 5.78
N VAL A 67 -5.67 3.32 4.93
CA VAL A 67 -5.94 2.95 3.54
C VAL A 67 -4.73 3.35 2.68
N ASP A 68 -3.94 2.38 2.23
CA ASP A 68 -2.94 2.61 1.18
C ASP A 68 -3.65 2.72 -0.16
N THR A 69 -3.64 3.91 -0.76
CA THR A 69 -4.24 4.12 -2.07
C THR A 69 -3.21 3.93 -3.17
N PRO A 70 -3.61 3.47 -4.38
CA PRO A 70 -2.80 3.65 -5.58
C PRO A 70 -2.28 5.08 -5.68
N GLY A 71 -1.08 5.26 -6.24
CA GLY A 71 -0.59 6.61 -6.51
C GLY A 71 -1.53 7.33 -7.48
N ILE A 72 -1.76 8.63 -7.27
CA ILE A 72 -2.55 9.44 -8.19
C ILE A 72 -1.64 9.87 -9.35
N PHE A 73 -2.02 9.54 -10.59
CA PHE A 73 -1.29 9.88 -11.82
C PHE A 73 -2.26 9.99 -12.99
N GLU A 74 -1.79 10.59 -14.09
CA GLU A 74 -2.56 10.69 -15.33
C GLU A 74 -2.79 9.29 -15.97
N PRO A 75 -4.04 8.79 -16.01
CA PRO A 75 -4.33 7.44 -16.47
C PRO A 75 -4.29 7.35 -18.01
N LYS A 76 -3.72 6.26 -18.55
CA LYS A 76 -3.66 6.03 -20.01
C LYS A 76 -4.58 4.90 -20.46
N ARG A 77 -4.76 3.88 -19.62
CA ARG A 77 -5.58 2.69 -19.88
C ARG A 77 -6.78 2.61 -18.94
N ARG A 78 -7.74 1.72 -19.23
CA ARG A 78 -8.89 1.46 -18.35
C ARG A 78 -8.46 1.05 -16.95
N PHE A 79 -7.50 0.14 -16.86
CA PHE A 79 -6.92 -0.30 -15.61
C PHE A 79 -6.34 0.87 -14.79
N ASP A 80 -5.64 1.80 -15.45
CA ASP A 80 -5.12 3.00 -14.79
C ASP A 80 -6.25 3.90 -14.26
N ARG A 81 -7.34 4.06 -15.02
CA ARG A 81 -8.52 4.82 -14.58
C ARG A 81 -9.16 4.20 -13.34
N ALA A 82 -9.30 2.88 -13.31
CA ALA A 82 -9.87 2.16 -12.16
C ALA A 82 -9.00 2.34 -10.91
N MET A 83 -7.67 2.30 -11.06
CA MET A 83 -6.75 2.57 -9.96
C MET A 83 -6.87 4.00 -9.41
N VAL A 84 -6.95 5.01 -10.30
CA VAL A 84 -7.12 6.41 -9.89
C VAL A 84 -8.47 6.62 -9.20
N ALA A 85 -9.54 6.02 -9.73
CA ALA A 85 -10.87 6.08 -9.12
C ALA A 85 -10.87 5.44 -7.72
N ALA A 86 -10.25 4.27 -7.57
CA ALA A 86 -10.11 3.60 -6.27
C ALA A 86 -9.29 4.43 -5.27
N ALA A 87 -8.28 5.18 -5.74
CA ALA A 87 -7.51 6.07 -4.88
C ALA A 87 -8.37 7.23 -4.34
N TRP A 88 -9.22 7.83 -5.18
CA TRP A 88 -10.15 8.88 -4.75
C TRP A 88 -11.27 8.35 -3.85
N GLY A 89 -11.87 7.20 -4.21
CA GLY A 89 -12.89 6.55 -3.38
C GLY A 89 -12.34 6.07 -2.03
N GLY A 90 -11.04 5.75 -1.95
CA GLY A 90 -10.36 5.45 -0.69
C GLY A 90 -10.28 6.64 0.28
N ALA A 91 -10.37 7.87 -0.23
CA ALA A 91 -10.35 9.09 0.57
C ALA A 91 -11.76 9.56 0.98
N GLU A 92 -12.83 9.06 0.35
CA GLU A 92 -14.20 9.38 0.74
C GLU A 92 -14.55 8.77 2.11
N GLY A 93 -14.99 9.62 3.04
CA GLY A 93 -15.35 9.19 4.39
C GLY A 93 -14.17 8.91 5.32
N ALA A 94 -12.96 9.37 4.97
CA ALA A 94 -11.82 9.32 5.88
C ALA A 94 -12.01 10.30 7.05
N ASP A 95 -11.56 9.92 8.25
CA ASP A 95 -11.48 10.83 9.39
C ASP A 95 -10.30 11.79 9.23
N VAL A 96 -9.21 11.34 8.58
CA VAL A 96 -8.04 12.15 8.23
C VAL A 96 -7.52 11.76 6.84
N ILE A 97 -7.14 12.76 6.03
CA ILE A 97 -6.42 12.54 4.77
C ILE A 97 -4.93 12.88 4.99
N ALA A 98 -4.05 11.90 4.81
CA ALA A 98 -2.61 12.11 4.86
C ALA A 98 -2.03 12.30 3.45
N LEU A 99 -1.72 13.54 3.07
CA LEU A 99 -1.04 13.84 1.81
C LEU A 99 0.47 13.60 1.96
N VAL A 100 0.95 12.47 1.46
CA VAL A 100 2.35 12.09 1.47
C VAL A 100 3.08 12.67 0.26
N VAL A 101 4.13 13.44 0.51
CA VAL A 101 4.95 14.11 -0.50
C VAL A 101 6.40 13.65 -0.38
N ASP A 102 7.01 13.31 -1.52
CA ASP A 102 8.45 13.02 -1.59
C ASP A 102 9.25 14.31 -1.43
N ALA A 103 9.82 14.52 -0.24
CA ALA A 103 10.56 15.73 0.07
C ALA A 103 11.90 15.83 -0.66
N LYS A 104 12.46 14.71 -1.14
CA LYS A 104 13.64 14.68 -2.02
C LYS A 104 13.27 15.07 -3.45
N GLY A 105 12.12 14.59 -3.93
CA GLY A 105 11.62 14.86 -5.29
C GLY A 105 11.08 16.28 -5.49
N GLY A 106 10.64 16.93 -4.41
CA GLY A 106 10.16 18.31 -4.42
C GLY A 106 8.73 18.47 -4.98
N LEU A 107 8.33 19.72 -5.22
CA LEU A 107 6.96 20.11 -5.61
C LEU A 107 6.75 20.09 -7.13
N GLY A 108 6.81 18.90 -7.74
CA GLY A 108 6.49 18.74 -9.16
C GLY A 108 4.99 18.87 -9.48
N PRO A 109 4.60 18.92 -10.77
CA PRO A 109 3.21 19.09 -11.22
C PRO A 109 2.22 18.09 -10.59
N LYS A 110 2.64 16.83 -10.43
CA LYS A 110 1.82 15.78 -9.81
C LYS A 110 1.45 16.09 -8.36
N VAL A 111 2.37 16.69 -7.60
CA VAL A 111 2.11 17.05 -6.19
C VAL A 111 1.12 18.20 -6.15
N THR A 112 1.29 19.20 -7.01
CA THR A 112 0.39 20.35 -7.08
C THR A 112 -1.01 19.95 -7.56
N GLU A 113 -1.12 19.06 -8.55
CA GLU A 113 -2.42 18.54 -9.02
C GLU A 113 -3.19 17.81 -7.92
N ILE A 114 -2.52 16.99 -7.12
CA ILE A 114 -3.14 16.28 -6.00
C ILE A 114 -3.59 17.29 -4.92
N ALA A 115 -2.75 18.27 -4.59
CA ALA A 115 -3.09 19.31 -3.61
C ALA A 115 -4.29 20.15 -4.08
N GLU A 116 -4.36 20.49 -5.37
CA GLU A 116 -5.51 21.18 -5.97
C GLU A 116 -6.79 20.33 -5.91
N ALA A 117 -6.70 19.04 -6.23
CA ALA A 117 -7.86 18.13 -6.18
C ALA A 117 -8.36 17.85 -4.75
N LEU A 118 -7.53 18.09 -3.73
CA LEU A 118 -7.92 18.03 -2.32
C LEU A 118 -8.56 19.33 -1.80
N LYS A 119 -8.57 20.42 -2.58
CA LYS A 119 -9.25 21.66 -2.17
C LYS A 119 -10.75 21.43 -2.03
N GLY A 120 -11.31 21.95 -0.93
CA GLY A 120 -12.74 21.88 -0.66
C GLY A 120 -13.21 20.55 -0.04
N ARG A 121 -12.30 19.60 0.22
CA ARG A 121 -12.59 18.46 1.10
C ARG A 121 -12.90 18.95 2.51
N SER A 122 -13.85 18.28 3.17
CA SER A 122 -14.27 18.62 4.54
C SER A 122 -13.42 17.93 5.59
N GLU A 123 -12.78 16.82 5.23
CA GLU A 123 -11.88 16.06 6.10
C GLU A 123 -10.62 16.87 6.43
N PRO A 124 -10.09 16.78 7.67
CA PRO A 124 -8.80 17.37 7.99
C PRO A 124 -7.68 16.71 7.16
N ILE A 125 -6.81 17.54 6.58
CA ILE A 125 -5.73 17.08 5.71
C ILE A 125 -4.40 17.34 6.40
N TYR A 126 -3.59 16.29 6.52
CA TYR A 126 -2.27 16.32 7.14
C TYR A 126 -1.22 16.30 6.03
N LEU A 127 -0.32 17.27 6.02
CA LEU A 127 0.82 17.27 5.11
C LEU A 127 1.93 16.38 5.69
N VAL A 128 2.34 15.36 4.95
CA VAL A 128 3.40 14.44 5.36
C VAL A 128 4.55 14.51 4.36
N LEU A 129 5.58 15.29 4.69
CA LEU A 129 6.82 15.38 3.92
C LEU A 129 7.72 14.21 4.30
N ASN A 130 7.76 13.20 3.42
CA ASN A 130 8.49 11.95 3.63
C ASN A 130 9.88 12.00 2.99
N LYS A 131 10.76 11.08 3.41
CA LYS A 131 12.16 10.92 2.96
C LYS A 131 13.06 12.10 3.34
N VAL A 132 12.83 12.68 4.52
CA VAL A 132 13.63 13.83 5.02
C VAL A 132 15.09 13.48 5.27
N ASP A 133 15.40 12.19 5.43
CA ASP A 133 16.75 11.64 5.51
C ASP A 133 17.54 11.78 4.19
N LEU A 134 16.84 11.87 3.06
CA LEU A 134 17.44 12.03 1.72
C LEU A 134 17.26 13.44 1.14
N ALA A 135 16.50 14.30 1.81
CA ALA A 135 16.11 15.60 1.30
C ALA A 135 17.12 16.71 1.66
N ASP A 136 17.13 17.76 0.85
CA ASP A 136 17.93 18.96 1.08
C ASP A 136 17.26 19.83 2.16
N LYS A 137 17.83 19.87 3.37
CA LYS A 137 17.19 20.46 4.56
C LYS A 137 16.67 21.90 4.37
N PRO A 138 17.40 22.83 3.73
CA PRO A 138 16.90 24.17 3.46
C PRO A 138 15.66 24.21 2.55
N LYS A 139 15.47 23.21 1.67
CA LYS A 139 14.30 23.15 0.78
C LYS A 139 13.05 22.60 1.46
N LEU A 140 13.21 21.83 2.55
CA LEU A 140 12.10 21.23 3.28
C LEU A 140 11.08 22.28 3.75
N LEU A 141 11.57 23.34 4.42
CA LEU A 141 10.72 24.41 4.93
C LEU A 141 10.02 25.17 3.79
N LEU A 142 10.73 25.42 2.69
CA LEU A 142 10.16 26.06 1.50
C LEU A 142 9.07 25.19 0.84
N HIS A 143 9.25 23.87 0.83
CA HIS A 143 8.23 22.95 0.32
C HIS A 143 6.99 22.94 1.19
N ALA A 144 7.16 22.91 2.51
CA ALA A 144 6.06 23.00 3.46
C ALA A 144 5.30 24.33 3.32
N GLU A 145 6.02 25.45 3.27
CA GLU A 145 5.43 26.80 3.12
C GLU A 145 4.58 26.91 1.86
N ARG A 146 5.13 26.49 0.71
CA ARG A 146 4.41 26.55 -0.57
C ARG A 146 3.15 25.68 -0.58
N LEU A 147 3.22 24.49 -0.01
CA LEU A 147 2.06 23.60 0.07
C LEU A 147 1.00 24.17 1.01
N ASN A 148 1.40 24.65 2.20
CA ASN A 148 0.48 25.29 3.15
C ASN A 148 -0.17 26.57 2.58
N ALA A 149 0.49 27.26 1.66
CA ALA A 149 -0.11 28.37 0.92
C ALA A 149 -1.14 27.93 -0.13
N MET A 150 -1.06 26.69 -0.63
CA MET A 150 -2.00 26.14 -1.61
C MET A 150 -3.25 25.52 -0.97
N LEU A 151 -3.08 24.83 0.16
CA LEU A 151 -4.12 24.06 0.83
C LEU A 151 -3.95 24.25 2.35
N PRO A 152 -5.02 24.60 3.11
CA PRO A 152 -4.94 24.72 4.56
C PRO A 152 -4.84 23.32 5.19
N PHE A 153 -3.61 22.84 5.39
CA PHE A 153 -3.38 21.62 6.15
C PHE A 153 -3.66 21.86 7.63
N ALA A 154 -4.28 20.88 8.28
CA ALA A 154 -4.51 20.91 9.73
C ALA A 154 -3.18 20.81 10.50
N GLU A 155 -2.29 19.95 10.03
CA GLU A 155 -0.96 19.72 10.60
C GLU A 155 0.06 19.38 9.50
N THR A 156 1.35 19.63 9.78
CA THR A 156 2.46 19.31 8.87
C THR A 156 3.53 18.50 9.60
N PHE A 157 3.90 17.36 9.03
CA PHE A 157 4.89 16.43 9.56
C PHE A 157 6.06 16.25 8.60
N PHE A 158 7.26 16.13 9.17
CA PHE A 158 8.50 15.81 8.48
C PHE A 158 8.95 14.44 8.95
N ILE A 159 8.97 13.46 8.06
CA ILE A 159 9.21 12.06 8.44
C ILE A 159 10.20 11.37 7.52
N SER A 160 10.79 10.29 8.02
CA SER A 160 11.34 9.23 7.18
C SER A 160 10.65 7.93 7.54
N ALA A 161 9.72 7.51 6.67
CA ALA A 161 9.06 6.22 6.82
C ALA A 161 10.05 5.03 6.80
N GLN A 162 11.22 5.21 6.21
CA GLN A 162 12.25 4.17 6.13
C GLN A 162 13.04 4.03 7.44
N THR A 163 13.38 5.14 8.09
CA THR A 163 14.16 5.11 9.35
C THR A 163 13.28 5.12 10.60
N GLY A 164 12.00 5.48 10.46
CA GLY A 164 11.07 5.69 11.56
C GLY A 164 11.08 7.11 12.15
N ASP A 165 11.96 7.99 11.67
CA ASP A 165 12.05 9.37 12.15
C ASP A 165 10.73 10.13 11.90
N GLY A 166 10.18 10.75 12.95
CA GLY A 166 8.91 11.46 12.93
C GLY A 166 7.65 10.59 12.78
N VAL A 167 7.78 9.27 12.58
CA VAL A 167 6.62 8.37 12.34
C VAL A 167 5.80 8.19 13.61
N LYS A 168 6.44 8.17 14.78
CA LYS A 168 5.74 8.03 16.07
C LYS A 168 4.86 9.24 16.33
N GLU A 169 5.39 10.44 16.15
CA GLU A 169 4.67 11.72 16.33
C GLU A 169 3.50 11.82 15.35
N LEU A 170 3.69 11.39 14.10
CA LEU A 170 2.61 11.29 13.12
C LEU A 170 1.51 10.30 13.57
N LYS A 171 1.90 9.13 14.10
CA LYS A 171 0.97 8.11 14.61
C LYS A 171 0.17 8.63 15.82
N ASP A 172 0.82 9.38 16.70
CA ASP A 172 0.20 10.04 17.86
C ASP A 172 -0.84 11.07 17.40
N ALA A 173 -0.51 11.88 16.39
CA ALA A 173 -1.42 12.87 15.84
C ALA A 173 -2.64 12.23 15.15
N PHE A 174 -2.44 11.15 14.39
CA PHE A 174 -3.56 10.39 13.85
C PHE A 174 -4.47 9.84 14.96
N ALA A 175 -3.90 9.25 16.01
CA ALA A 175 -4.68 8.71 17.12
C ALA A 175 -5.50 9.80 17.84
N ALA A 176 -4.92 10.98 18.03
CA ALA A 176 -5.61 12.12 18.61
C ALA A 176 -6.81 12.58 17.74
N ALA A 177 -6.71 12.47 16.41
CA ALA A 177 -7.76 12.89 15.48
C ALA A 177 -8.92 11.90 15.33
N MET A 178 -8.74 10.61 15.65
CA MET A 178 -9.78 9.59 15.43
C MET A 178 -11.02 9.81 16.30
N PRO A 179 -12.24 9.56 15.82
CA PRO A 179 -13.44 9.69 16.65
C PRO A 179 -13.48 8.64 17.77
N ALA A 180 -14.26 8.92 18.82
CA ALA A 180 -14.61 7.91 19.81
C ALA A 180 -15.49 6.84 19.15
N GLY A 181 -15.17 5.57 19.38
CA GLY A 181 -15.84 4.46 18.74
C GLY A 181 -15.19 3.12 19.09
N PRO A 182 -15.93 2.01 19.00
CA PRO A 182 -15.36 0.69 19.23
C PRO A 182 -14.31 0.39 18.16
N TRP A 183 -13.32 -0.43 18.50
CA TRP A 183 -12.43 -0.99 17.49
C TRP A 183 -13.22 -1.87 16.50
N HIS A 184 -12.81 -1.82 15.24
CA HIS A 184 -13.42 -2.59 14.16
C HIS A 184 -12.76 -3.96 13.96
N TYR A 185 -11.49 -4.10 14.33
CA TYR A 185 -10.71 -5.33 14.19
C TYR A 185 -10.07 -5.78 15.51
N PRO A 186 -9.75 -7.08 15.67
CA PRO A 186 -8.94 -7.61 16.76
C PRO A 186 -7.56 -6.94 16.86
N GLU A 187 -6.92 -7.04 18.03
CA GLU A 187 -5.62 -6.40 18.31
C GLU A 187 -4.47 -6.97 17.46
N ASP A 188 -4.53 -8.27 17.17
CA ASP A 188 -3.55 -9.03 16.40
C ASP A 188 -3.74 -8.91 14.89
N GLN A 189 -4.87 -8.36 14.44
CA GLN A 189 -5.14 -8.17 13.03
C GLN A 189 -4.46 -6.90 12.52
N VAL A 190 -3.56 -7.07 11.55
CA VAL A 190 -2.74 -6.00 10.98
C VAL A 190 -3.18 -5.54 9.58
N SER A 191 -4.04 -6.32 8.92
CA SER A 191 -4.55 -6.02 7.59
C SER A 191 -5.85 -6.79 7.33
N ASP A 192 -6.66 -6.31 6.39
CA ASP A 192 -7.84 -6.99 5.85
C ASP A 192 -7.52 -7.90 4.64
N ALA A 193 -6.26 -7.90 4.18
CA ALA A 193 -5.84 -8.69 3.05
C ALA A 193 -5.87 -10.20 3.35
N SER A 194 -6.54 -10.98 2.49
CA SER A 194 -6.47 -12.44 2.55
C SER A 194 -5.04 -12.95 2.29
N GLU A 195 -4.67 -14.10 2.86
CA GLU A 195 -3.36 -14.73 2.60
C GLU A 195 -3.13 -14.97 1.09
N ARG A 196 -4.19 -15.23 0.33
CA ARG A 196 -4.13 -15.39 -1.14
C ARG A 196 -3.71 -14.11 -1.84
N ALA A 197 -4.25 -12.97 -1.40
CA ALA A 197 -3.91 -11.65 -1.93
C ALA A 197 -2.50 -11.24 -1.51
N LEU A 198 -2.14 -11.44 -0.24
CA LEU A 198 -0.79 -11.23 0.26
C LEU A 198 0.25 -12.02 -0.55
N ALA A 199 -0.02 -13.29 -0.82
CA ALA A 199 0.86 -14.13 -1.64
C ALA A 199 1.06 -13.57 -3.05
N ALA A 200 -0.01 -13.10 -3.70
CA ALA A 200 0.07 -12.53 -5.05
C ALA A 200 0.92 -11.25 -5.03
N GLU A 201 0.70 -10.40 -4.03
CA GLU A 201 1.41 -9.15 -3.85
C GLU A 201 2.91 -9.35 -3.60
N VAL A 202 3.30 -10.28 -2.73
CA VAL A 202 4.72 -10.59 -2.48
C VAL A 202 5.44 -11.05 -3.75
N THR A 203 4.83 -11.96 -4.52
CA THR A 203 5.41 -12.38 -5.80
C THR A 203 5.48 -11.22 -6.79
N ARG A 204 4.46 -10.36 -6.84
CA ARG A 204 4.44 -9.18 -7.70
C ARG A 204 5.53 -8.18 -7.31
N GLU A 205 5.80 -7.98 -6.02
CA GLU A 205 6.92 -7.17 -5.56
C GLU A 205 8.25 -7.69 -6.12
N GLN A 206 8.46 -9.01 -6.15
CA GLN A 206 9.66 -9.59 -6.75
C GLN A 206 9.76 -9.34 -8.26
N LEU A 207 8.63 -9.30 -8.99
CA LEU A 207 8.63 -8.84 -10.40
C LEU A 207 9.07 -7.38 -10.51
N TYR A 208 8.57 -6.53 -9.60
CA TYR A 208 8.95 -5.13 -9.53
C TYR A 208 10.41 -4.92 -9.11
N LEU A 209 11.01 -5.78 -8.31
CA LEU A 209 12.42 -5.65 -7.94
C LEU A 209 13.37 -6.16 -9.02
N GLN A 210 12.99 -7.23 -9.74
CA GLN A 210 13.94 -7.97 -10.58
C GLN A 210 13.79 -7.75 -12.08
N LEU A 211 12.63 -7.29 -12.55
CA LEU A 211 12.41 -7.03 -13.97
C LEU A 211 12.75 -5.56 -14.31
N HIS A 212 12.71 -5.16 -15.57
CA HIS A 212 12.97 -3.76 -15.98
C HIS A 212 11.92 -3.30 -17.00
N ALA A 213 12.04 -2.04 -17.43
CA ALA A 213 11.17 -1.43 -18.44
C ALA A 213 9.67 -1.51 -18.08
N GLU A 214 8.79 -1.64 -19.08
CA GLU A 214 7.34 -1.72 -18.87
C GLU A 214 6.85 -3.05 -18.29
N LEU A 215 7.70 -4.08 -18.21
CA LEU A 215 7.26 -5.45 -17.94
C LEU A 215 6.49 -5.66 -16.61
N PRO A 216 6.92 -5.09 -15.46
CA PRO A 216 6.12 -5.20 -14.23
C PRO A 216 4.71 -4.62 -14.37
N TYR A 217 4.57 -3.56 -15.17
CA TYR A 217 3.31 -2.86 -15.43
C TYR A 217 2.40 -3.59 -16.42
N ALA A 218 2.98 -4.44 -17.28
CA ALA A 218 2.30 -5.29 -18.24
C ALA A 218 2.10 -6.73 -17.71
N SER A 219 2.07 -6.90 -16.39
CA SER A 219 1.86 -8.20 -15.74
C SER A 219 0.92 -8.11 -14.54
N VAL A 220 0.23 -9.21 -14.25
CA VAL A 220 -0.56 -9.42 -13.02
C VAL A 220 -0.23 -10.80 -12.45
N VAL A 221 -0.31 -10.93 -11.12
CA VAL A 221 -0.11 -12.20 -10.41
C VAL A 221 -1.46 -12.62 -9.83
N GLU A 222 -1.90 -13.82 -10.17
CA GLU A 222 -3.14 -14.43 -9.67
C GLU A 222 -2.79 -15.66 -8.84
N THR A 223 -3.35 -15.78 -7.63
CA THR A 223 -3.24 -16.99 -6.81
C THR A 223 -4.37 -17.95 -7.15
N GLU A 224 -4.07 -19.04 -7.88
CA GLU A 224 -5.05 -20.06 -8.27
C GLU A 224 -5.38 -20.99 -7.12
N LYS A 225 -4.36 -21.38 -6.35
CA LYS A 225 -4.49 -22.34 -5.26
C LYS A 225 -3.75 -21.84 -4.03
N PHE A 226 -4.39 -21.95 -2.88
CA PHE A 226 -3.78 -21.73 -1.57
C PHE A 226 -4.40 -22.76 -0.63
N GLU A 227 -3.61 -23.73 -0.20
CA GLU A 227 -4.06 -24.81 0.69
C GLU A 227 -3.05 -25.01 1.82
N GLU A 228 -3.56 -25.30 3.01
CA GLU A 228 -2.75 -25.81 4.10
C GLU A 228 -2.57 -27.31 3.94
N ARG A 229 -1.32 -27.76 3.99
CA ARG A 229 -0.95 -29.18 3.94
C ARG A 229 -1.05 -29.81 5.32
N GLU A 230 -1.07 -31.14 5.36
CA GLU A 230 -1.14 -31.92 6.61
C GLU A 230 0.01 -31.63 7.58
N ASP A 231 1.17 -31.19 7.07
CA ASP A 231 2.35 -30.81 7.86
C ASP A 231 2.33 -29.34 8.34
N GLY A 232 1.22 -28.62 8.12
CA GLY A 232 1.05 -27.21 8.46
C GLY A 232 1.69 -26.23 7.48
N SER A 233 2.33 -26.71 6.41
CA SER A 233 2.91 -25.83 5.37
C SER A 233 1.86 -25.31 4.39
N ALA A 234 2.10 -24.14 3.81
CA ALA A 234 1.22 -23.58 2.78
C ALA A 234 1.66 -24.01 1.38
N GLU A 235 0.73 -24.55 0.58
CA GLU A 235 0.89 -24.80 -0.84
C GLU A 235 0.23 -23.70 -1.66
N ILE A 236 1.02 -22.98 -2.46
CA ILE A 236 0.57 -21.80 -3.19
C ILE A 236 0.90 -21.98 -4.68
N HIS A 237 -0.12 -21.92 -5.54
CA HIS A 237 0.05 -21.91 -6.99
C HIS A 237 -0.37 -20.57 -7.55
N GLN A 238 0.51 -19.95 -8.34
CA GLN A 238 0.26 -18.63 -8.91
C GLN A 238 0.55 -18.58 -10.40
N GLN A 239 -0.27 -17.81 -11.11
CA GLN A 239 -0.03 -17.43 -12.50
C GLN A 239 0.51 -16.01 -12.57
N ILE A 240 1.63 -15.85 -13.27
CA ILE A 240 2.13 -14.55 -13.74
C ILE A 240 1.61 -14.39 -15.16
N LEU A 241 0.60 -13.55 -15.32
CA LEU A 241 0.02 -13.22 -16.60
C LEU A 241 0.82 -12.10 -17.25
N VAL A 242 1.09 -12.24 -18.55
CA VAL A 242 1.76 -11.23 -19.38
C VAL A 242 1.06 -11.12 -20.73
N GLU A 243 1.16 -9.99 -21.41
CA GLU A 243 0.47 -9.74 -22.67
C GLU A 243 1.12 -10.45 -23.87
N ARG A 244 2.46 -10.59 -23.86
CA ARG A 244 3.23 -11.03 -25.03
C ARG A 244 4.18 -12.20 -24.75
N VAL A 245 4.45 -13.00 -25.78
CA VAL A 245 5.41 -14.12 -25.71
C VAL A 245 6.83 -13.64 -25.36
N THR A 246 7.23 -12.47 -25.88
CA THR A 246 8.53 -11.85 -25.56
C THR A 246 8.64 -11.50 -24.08
N GLN A 247 7.57 -10.97 -23.48
CA GLN A 247 7.49 -10.68 -22.06
C GLN A 247 7.60 -11.96 -21.22
N ARG A 248 6.91 -13.04 -21.61
CA ARG A 248 7.03 -14.36 -20.96
C ARG A 248 8.47 -14.86 -20.95
N ALA A 249 9.18 -14.72 -22.08
CA ALA A 249 10.59 -15.12 -22.15
C ALA A 249 11.49 -14.34 -21.17
N ILE A 250 11.21 -13.05 -20.95
CA ILE A 250 11.94 -12.20 -19.99
C ILE A 250 11.66 -12.64 -18.55
N VAL A 251 10.39 -12.90 -18.19
CA VAL A 251 10.03 -13.38 -16.84
C VAL A 251 10.68 -14.73 -16.54
N LEU A 252 10.70 -15.65 -17.52
CA LEU A 252 11.37 -16.94 -17.37
C LEU A 252 12.89 -16.78 -17.25
N GLY A 253 13.49 -15.93 -18.09
CA GLY A 253 14.93 -15.77 -18.20
C GLY A 253 15.62 -17.00 -18.81
N LYS A 254 16.92 -16.89 -19.08
CA LYS A 254 17.72 -17.97 -19.69
C LYS A 254 17.65 -19.23 -18.83
N GLY A 255 17.13 -20.33 -19.39
CA GLY A 255 16.98 -21.62 -18.69
C GLY A 255 16.07 -21.57 -17.46
N GLY A 256 15.16 -20.60 -17.36
CA GLY A 256 14.29 -20.43 -16.19
C GLY A 256 14.98 -19.75 -14.99
N ALA A 257 16.18 -19.18 -15.16
CA ALA A 257 16.94 -18.61 -14.05
C ALA A 257 16.20 -17.46 -13.34
N ARG A 258 15.49 -16.61 -14.10
CA ARG A 258 14.81 -15.42 -13.54
C ARG A 258 13.59 -15.82 -12.72
N ILE A 259 12.75 -16.71 -13.24
CA ILE A 259 11.56 -17.19 -12.51
C ILE A 259 11.93 -17.98 -11.26
N ARG A 260 13.05 -18.72 -11.27
CA ARG A 260 13.58 -19.39 -10.07
C ARG A 260 14.02 -18.39 -9.01
N GLU A 261 14.69 -17.31 -9.40
CA GLU A 261 15.09 -16.25 -8.45
C GLU A 261 13.88 -15.52 -7.86
N ILE A 262 12.89 -15.17 -8.70
CA ILE A 262 11.62 -14.59 -8.26
C ILE A 262 10.94 -15.51 -7.24
N GLY A 263 10.75 -16.78 -7.59
CA GLY A 263 10.11 -17.76 -6.70
C GLY A 263 10.88 -18.00 -5.41
N ALA A 264 12.22 -18.05 -5.47
CA ALA A 264 13.05 -18.24 -4.27
C ALA A 264 12.91 -17.08 -3.28
N ARG A 265 12.95 -15.83 -3.76
CA ARG A 265 12.80 -14.65 -2.89
C ARG A 265 11.37 -14.51 -2.36
N ALA A 266 10.36 -14.68 -3.22
CA ALA A 266 8.96 -14.62 -2.82
C ALA A 266 8.63 -15.69 -1.77
N ARG A 267 9.11 -16.93 -1.95
CA ARG A 267 8.91 -18.03 -1.00
C ARG A 267 9.56 -17.74 0.36
N ALA A 268 10.79 -17.23 0.36
CA ALA A 268 11.50 -16.91 1.60
C ALA A 268 10.77 -15.83 2.40
N GLU A 269 10.27 -14.81 1.70
CA GLU A 269 9.50 -13.73 2.31
C GLU A 269 8.13 -14.20 2.81
N LEU A 270 7.39 -14.98 2.01
CA LEU A 270 6.11 -15.54 2.42
C LEU A 270 6.23 -16.45 3.63
N ALA A 271 7.32 -17.20 3.76
CA ALA A 271 7.54 -18.05 4.92
C ALA A 271 7.68 -17.25 6.23
N VAL A 272 8.24 -16.04 6.15
CA VAL A 272 8.33 -15.12 7.29
C VAL A 272 6.96 -14.50 7.58
N LEU A 273 6.27 -14.01 6.55
CA LEU A 273 4.99 -13.32 6.72
C LEU A 273 3.85 -14.22 7.19
N LEU A 274 3.85 -15.49 6.76
CA LEU A 274 2.84 -16.48 7.14
C LEU A 274 3.24 -17.29 8.39
N ASP A 275 4.45 -17.07 8.91
CA ASP A 275 5.04 -17.82 10.03
C ASP A 275 4.97 -19.36 9.86
N ARG A 276 5.13 -19.84 8.62
CA ARG A 276 5.08 -21.28 8.29
C ARG A 276 5.83 -21.60 7.00
N PRO A 277 6.26 -22.85 6.77
CA PRO A 277 6.90 -23.24 5.51
C PRO A 277 5.98 -23.04 4.31
N VAL A 278 6.55 -22.62 3.16
CA VAL A 278 5.80 -22.32 1.94
C VAL A 278 6.32 -23.11 0.74
N HIS A 279 5.41 -23.74 0.00
CA HIS A 279 5.63 -24.39 -1.29
C HIS A 279 5.01 -23.54 -2.40
N LEU A 280 5.83 -22.68 -3.01
CA LEU A 280 5.39 -21.75 -4.05
C LEU A 280 5.66 -22.31 -5.46
N TYR A 281 4.60 -22.43 -6.25
CA TYR A 281 4.63 -22.84 -7.65
C TYR A 281 4.24 -21.64 -8.53
N LEU A 282 5.13 -21.25 -9.44
CA LEU A 282 4.91 -20.12 -10.34
C LEU A 282 4.82 -20.60 -11.79
N HIS A 283 3.76 -20.18 -12.50
CA HIS A 283 3.60 -20.43 -13.92
C HIS A 283 3.44 -19.12 -14.70
N VAL A 284 4.17 -18.95 -15.81
CA VAL A 284 4.06 -17.74 -16.65
C VAL A 284 3.19 -18.03 -17.87
N LYS A 285 2.06 -17.32 -17.97
CA LYS A 285 1.05 -17.51 -19.02
C LYS A 285 0.91 -16.24 -19.86
N VAL A 286 0.86 -16.41 -21.18
CA VAL A 286 0.55 -15.29 -22.10
C VAL A 286 -0.97 -15.17 -22.17
N LYS A 287 -1.49 -14.02 -21.77
CA LYS A 287 -2.91 -13.65 -21.84
C LYS A 287 -2.96 -12.22 -22.41
N PRO A 288 -3.11 -12.08 -23.73
CA PRO A 288 -3.35 -10.77 -24.34
C PRO A 288 -4.57 -10.11 -23.71
N ASP A 289 -4.54 -8.78 -23.58
CA ASP A 289 -5.65 -7.96 -23.07
C ASP A 289 -6.16 -8.41 -21.69
N TRP A 290 -5.25 -8.90 -20.82
CA TRP A 290 -5.62 -9.27 -19.46
C TRP A 290 -6.18 -8.08 -18.66
N ASP A 291 -5.80 -6.86 -19.02
CA ASP A 291 -6.30 -5.61 -18.45
C ASP A 291 -7.73 -5.24 -18.92
N GLU A 292 -8.31 -6.03 -19.82
CA GLU A 292 -9.72 -5.98 -20.23
C GLU A 292 -10.56 -7.13 -19.65
N ASP A 293 -9.98 -7.95 -18.76
CA ASP A 293 -10.70 -9.04 -18.08
C ASP A 293 -11.27 -8.59 -16.73
N ARG A 294 -12.60 -8.55 -16.62
CA ARG A 294 -13.33 -8.17 -15.40
C ARG A 294 -12.94 -8.99 -14.16
N SER A 295 -12.51 -10.24 -14.32
CA SER A 295 -12.07 -11.06 -13.20
C SER A 295 -10.85 -10.46 -12.50
N VAL A 296 -9.93 -9.87 -13.26
CA VAL A 296 -8.73 -9.21 -12.73
C VAL A 296 -9.08 -8.02 -11.84
N TYR A 297 -10.09 -7.23 -12.23
CA TYR A 297 -10.54 -6.08 -11.45
C TYR A 297 -11.14 -6.53 -10.12
N ARG A 298 -12.02 -7.53 -10.16
CA ARG A 298 -12.63 -8.11 -8.95
C ARG A 298 -11.58 -8.66 -8.00
N ASP A 299 -10.60 -9.40 -8.50
CA ASP A 299 -9.56 -10.02 -7.68
C ASP A 299 -8.62 -8.96 -7.06
N LEU A 300 -8.47 -7.80 -7.72
CA LEU A 300 -7.73 -6.65 -7.22
C LEU A 300 -8.59 -5.66 -6.41
N GLY A 301 -9.88 -5.94 -6.19
CA GLY A 301 -10.79 -5.04 -5.48
C GLY A 301 -11.00 -3.69 -6.18
N LEU A 302 -10.93 -3.66 -7.51
CA LEU A 302 -11.12 -2.48 -8.35
C LEU A 302 -12.49 -2.51 -9.03
N ASP A 303 -13.10 -1.34 -9.15
CA ASP A 303 -14.32 -1.17 -9.94
C ASP A 303 -14.01 -1.17 -11.43
N TRP A 304 -14.94 -1.73 -12.21
CA TRP A 304 -14.87 -1.63 -13.66
C TRP A 304 -15.31 -0.23 -14.10
N VAL A 305 -14.37 0.52 -14.68
CA VAL A 305 -14.63 1.87 -15.21
C VAL A 305 -14.69 1.84 -16.73
N ASP A 306 -15.62 2.59 -17.32
CA ASP A 306 -15.77 2.63 -18.77
C ASP A 306 -14.62 3.37 -19.49
#